data_AF-A0A959T5K7-F1
#
_entry.id   AF-A0A959T5K7-F1
#
_cell.length_a   1.000
_cell.length_b   1.000
_cell.length_c   1.000
_cell.angle_alpha   90.00
_cell.angle_beta   90.00
_cell.angle_gamma   90.00
#
_symmetry.space_group_name_H-M   'P 1'
#
loop_
_entity.id
_entity.type
_entity.pdbx_description
1 polymer ?
#
loop_
_entity_poly.entity_id
_entity_poly.type
_entity_poly.pdbx_seq_one_letter_code
_entity_poly.pdbx_strand_id
1 'polypeptide(L)' 'MRSLLALFLVLPLVAPAQSLDQLASWMTGSFSSAAQAEADTNYYTIELEMARIWPERTDGVWLYVE' A
#
# COMPACT_ATOMS: atom_id res chain seq x y z
N MET A 1 -46.35 -23.24 -12.27
CA MET A 1 -45.59 -23.28 -11.00
C MET A 1 -44.12 -23.28 -11.31
N ARG A 2 -43.36 -22.31 -10.76
CA ARG A 2 -41.90 -22.32 -10.56
C ARG A 2 -41.09 -22.27 -11.89
N SER A 3 -40.31 -21.23 -12.19
CA SER A 3 -39.38 -20.54 -11.30
C SER A 3 -39.18 -19.08 -11.71
N LEU A 4 -39.59 -18.16 -10.83
CA LEU A 4 -38.78 -16.99 -10.50
C LEU A 4 -37.55 -17.50 -9.70
N LEU A 5 -36.48 -16.70 -9.65
CA LEU A 5 -35.18 -16.91 -8.95
C LEU A 5 -34.11 -17.54 -9.85
N ALA A 6 -32.93 -16.96 -10.08
CA ALA A 6 -32.32 -15.78 -9.51
C ALA A 6 -31.28 -15.25 -10.52
N LEU A 7 -31.24 -13.94 -10.74
CA LEU A 7 -30.07 -13.28 -11.31
C LEU A 7 -29.82 -11.99 -10.52
N PHE A 8 -29.64 -12.15 -9.22
CA PHE A 8 -28.93 -11.16 -8.42
C PHE A 8 -27.51 -11.65 -8.23
N LEU A 9 -26.58 -10.68 -8.27
CA LEU A 9 -25.18 -10.75 -7.85
C LEU A 9 -24.18 -11.35 -8.84
N VAL A 10 -23.79 -10.53 -9.80
CA VAL A 10 -22.36 -10.23 -9.95
C VAL A 10 -22.17 -8.77 -9.53
N LEU A 11 -22.34 -8.49 -8.23
CA LEU A 11 -21.73 -7.30 -7.66
C LEU A 11 -20.22 -7.56 -7.80
N PRO A 12 -19.47 -6.76 -8.55
CA PRO A 12 -18.03 -6.88 -8.49
C PRO A 12 -17.68 -6.66 -7.03
N LEU A 13 -16.94 -7.60 -6.44
CA LEU A 13 -16.32 -7.42 -5.15
C LEU A 13 -15.20 -6.40 -5.35
N VAL A 14 -15.57 -5.14 -5.61
CA VAL A 14 -14.63 -4.03 -5.64
C VAL A 14 -14.26 -3.84 -4.18
N ALA A 15 -13.11 -4.41 -3.80
CA ALA A 15 -12.48 -4.03 -2.55
C ALA A 15 -12.41 -2.50 -2.52
N PRO A 16 -12.81 -1.84 -1.42
CA PRO A 16 -12.74 -0.40 -1.35
C PRO A 16 -11.31 0.02 -1.68
N ALA A 17 -11.15 0.92 -2.65
CA ALA A 17 -9.84 1.48 -2.96
C ALA A 17 -9.29 2.09 -1.66
N GLN A 18 -8.06 1.70 -1.25
CA GLN A 18 -7.45 2.30 -0.08
C GLN A 18 -7.31 3.80 -0.29
N SER A 19 -7.54 4.59 0.76
CA SER A 19 -7.38 6.03 0.67
C SER A 19 -5.91 6.41 0.47
N LEU A 20 -5.67 7.57 -0.13
CA LEU A 20 -4.31 8.11 -0.26
C LEU A 20 -3.62 8.24 1.11
N ASP A 21 -4.38 8.60 2.15
CA ASP A 21 -3.85 8.67 3.52
C ASP A 21 -3.45 7.31 4.08
N GLN A 22 -4.20 6.25 3.76
CA GLN A 22 -3.85 4.89 4.16
C GLN A 22 -2.56 4.44 3.46
N LEU A 23 -2.44 4.73 2.15
CA LEU A 23 -1.21 4.45 1.41
C LEU A 23 -0.02 5.21 1.99
N ALA A 24 -0.18 6.52 2.25
CA ALA A 24 0.86 7.34 2.86
C ALA A 24 1.33 6.82 4.22
N SER A 25 0.38 6.35 5.04
CA SER A 25 0.67 5.73 6.33
C SER A 25 1.53 4.47 6.17
N TRP A 26 1.20 3.60 5.22
CA TRP A 26 2.00 2.40 4.94
C TRP A 26 3.39 2.69 4.37
N MET A 27 3.51 3.77 3.60
CA MET A 27 4.78 4.17 2.98
C MET A 27 5.69 4.94 3.94
N THR A 28 5.23 5.34 5.13
CA THR A 28 6.04 6.12 6.08
C THR A 28 6.66 5.18 7.13
N GLY A 29 7.97 5.23 7.28
CA GLY A 29 8.70 4.42 8.25
C GLY A 29 10.10 4.04 7.78
N SER A 30 10.69 3.11 8.53
CA SER A 30 12.02 2.54 8.31
C SER A 30 11.87 1.10 7.80
N PHE A 31 12.52 0.78 6.68
CA PHE A 31 12.44 -0.53 6.04
C PHE A 31 13.84 -1.06 5.73
N SER A 32 14.01 -2.38 5.83
CA SER A 32 15.28 -3.05 5.55
C SER A 32 15.07 -4.29 4.69
N SER A 33 15.96 -4.51 3.72
CA SER A 33 16.05 -5.77 2.96
C SER A 33 16.96 -6.80 3.63
N ALA A 34 17.43 -6.60 4.86
CA ALA A 34 18.40 -7.46 5.52
C ALA A 34 18.03 -8.95 5.50
N ALA A 35 16.77 -9.30 5.80
CA ALA A 35 16.30 -10.69 5.78
C ALA A 35 16.37 -11.32 4.37
N GLN A 36 16.16 -10.52 3.31
CA GLN A 36 16.33 -10.98 1.94
C GLN A 36 17.80 -11.19 1.61
N ALA A 37 18.67 -10.24 1.95
CA ALA A 37 20.10 -10.32 1.69
C ALA A 37 20.78 -11.47 2.47
N GLU A 38 20.25 -11.83 3.64
CA GLU A 38 20.67 -13.01 4.40
C GLU A 38 20.27 -14.31 3.68
N ALA A 39 19.07 -14.36 3.10
CA ALA A 39 18.54 -15.54 2.41
C ALA A 39 19.10 -15.75 0.99
N ASP A 40 19.43 -14.66 0.28
CA ASP A 40 19.97 -14.67 -1.07
C ASP A 40 21.08 -13.62 -1.21
N THR A 41 22.32 -14.11 -1.27
CA THR A 41 23.54 -13.28 -1.28
C THR A 41 23.79 -12.55 -2.60
N ASN A 42 22.94 -12.74 -3.61
CA ASN A 42 22.95 -11.89 -4.81
C ASN A 42 22.37 -10.49 -4.54
N TYR A 43 21.70 -10.29 -3.40
CA TYR A 43 21.13 -9.01 -2.99
C TYR A 43 21.94 -8.38 -1.85
N TYR A 44 22.05 -7.05 -1.88
CA TYR A 44 22.60 -6.27 -0.78
C TYR A 44 21.52 -5.94 0.25
N THR A 45 21.96 -5.72 1.50
CA THR A 45 21.14 -5.03 2.50
C THR A 45 21.01 -3.57 2.11
N ILE A 46 19.76 -3.14 1.93
CA ILE A 46 19.38 -1.76 1.68
C ILE A 46 18.49 -1.33 2.83
N GLU A 47 18.77 -0.14 3.35
CA GLU A 47 17.92 0.56 4.31
C GLU A 47 17.17 1.66 3.55
N LEU A 48 15.90 1.82 3.85
CA LEU A 48 15.02 2.80 3.24
C LEU A 48 14.29 3.55 4.36
N GLU A 49 14.45 4.87 4.36
CA GLU A 49 13.78 5.75 5.31
C GLU A 49 12.82 6.67 4.57
N MET A 50 11.56 6.67 5.00
CA MET A 50 10.50 7.43 4.35
C MET A 50 9.72 8.25 5.37
N ALA A 51 9.70 9.56 5.19
CA ALA A 51 9.08 10.49 6.12
C ALA A 51 8.14 11.48 5.41
N ARG A 52 6.96 11.71 5.98
CA ARG A 52 6.05 12.75 5.48
C ARG A 52 6.64 14.14 5.74
N ILE A 53 6.69 14.95 4.69
CA ILE A 53 7.12 16.35 4.73
C ILE A 53 5.97 17.27 4.34
N TRP A 54 6.02 18.51 4.81
CA TRP A 54 4.99 19.53 4.58
C TRP A 54 3.55 19.04 4.85
N PRO A 55 3.25 18.47 6.04
CA PRO A 55 1.95 17.87 6.34
C PRO A 55 0.76 18.86 6.24
N GLU A 56 1.03 20.16 6.33
CA GLU A 56 0.06 21.25 6.18
C GLU A 56 -0.42 21.47 4.73
N ARG A 57 0.29 20.94 3.74
CA ARG A 57 -0.11 21.06 2.33
C ARG A 57 -1.30 20.15 2.03
N THR A 58 -2.27 20.70 1.31
CA THR A 58 -3.51 20.00 0.91
C THR A 58 -3.54 19.58 -0.55
N ASP A 59 -2.50 19.92 -1.32
CA ASP A 59 -2.38 19.61 -2.75
C ASP A 59 -1.77 18.23 -3.03
N GLY A 60 -1.34 17.51 -1.99
CA GLY A 60 -0.84 16.15 -2.09
C GLY A 60 -0.17 15.67 -0.80
N VAL A 61 0.22 14.39 -0.79
CA VAL A 61 1.10 13.84 0.25
C VAL A 61 2.52 13.82 -0.29
N TRP A 62 3.42 14.50 0.42
CA TRP A 62 4.83 14.59 0.06
C TRP A 62 5.66 13.76 1.03
N LEU A 63 6.49 12.88 0.49
CA LEU A 63 7.41 12.04 1.26
C LEU A 63 8.85 12.38 0.87
N TYR A 64 9.70 12.61 1.87
CA TYR A 64 11.15 12.51 1.70
C TYR A 64 11.55 11.03 1.76
N VAL A 65 12.51 10.63 0.93
CA VAL A 65 12.94 9.24 0.75
C VAL A 65 14.46 9.21 0.63
N GLU A 66 15.11 8.36 1.43
CA GLU A 66 16.55 8.08 1.36
C GLU A 66 16.86 6.59 1.50
#